data_AF-A0A7W0T8E0-F1
#
_entry.id   AF-A0A7W0T8E0-F1
#
_cell.length_a   1.000
_cell.length_b   1.000
_cell.length_c   1.000
_cell.angle_alpha   90.00
_cell.angle_beta   90.00
_cell.angle_gamma   90.00
#
_symmetry.space_group_name_H-M   'P 1'
#
loop_
_entity.id
_entity.type
_entity.pdbx_description
1 polymer ?
#
loop_
_entity_poly.entity_id
_entity_poly.type
_entity_poly.pdbx_seq_one_letter_code
_entity_poly.pdbx_strand_id
1 'polypeptide(L)'
;AIRRVGNGGSAIDPIVIEQLLKRRQTDGPLAALTDREREVLFGMAEGRSNQSIAAKLHISDKTVEACTGRIFTKLGLEPGPDDHRRVRAVLTHLKATDKY
;
A
#
# COMPACT_ATOMS: atom_id res chain seq x y z
N ALA A 1 -14.67 -23.60 -12.05
CA ALA A 1 -13.59 -24.10 -12.94
C ALA A 1 -12.26 -23.67 -12.35
N ILE A 2 -11.37 -24.61 -11.99
CA ILE A 2 -10.07 -24.34 -11.35
C ILE A 2 -9.00 -24.35 -12.44
N ARG A 3 -8.34 -23.20 -12.66
CA ARG A 3 -7.23 -23.08 -13.62
C ARG A 3 -5.94 -23.49 -12.92
N ARG A 4 -5.45 -24.70 -13.26
CA ARG A 4 -4.11 -25.20 -12.87
C ARG A 4 -3.03 -24.32 -13.52
N VAL A 5 -2.11 -23.79 -12.72
CA VAL A 5 -0.87 -23.19 -13.23
C VAL A 5 0.23 -24.23 -13.06
N GLY A 6 0.71 -24.76 -14.19
CA GLY A 6 1.77 -25.76 -14.25
C GLY A 6 3.14 -25.12 -14.08
N ASN A 7 3.80 -25.43 -12.97
CA ASN A 7 5.22 -25.79 -12.81
C ASN A 7 5.63 -25.61 -11.34
N GLY A 8 5.49 -26.68 -10.55
CA GLY A 8 6.24 -26.85 -9.30
C GLY A 8 5.70 -26.26 -7.99
N GLY A 9 4.51 -25.65 -7.95
CA GLY A 9 3.90 -25.19 -6.70
C GLY A 9 2.48 -25.73 -6.54
N SER A 10 2.17 -26.31 -5.38
CA SER A 10 0.86 -26.89 -5.03
C SER A 10 -0.31 -26.00 -5.44
N ALA A 11 -1.40 -26.59 -5.94
CA ALA A 11 -2.63 -25.86 -6.26
C ALA A 11 -3.15 -25.18 -4.98
N ILE A 12 -2.95 -23.87 -4.85
CA ILE A 12 -3.43 -23.12 -3.69
C ILE A 12 -4.91 -22.84 -3.90
N ASP A 13 -5.72 -23.31 -2.95
CA ASP A 13 -7.15 -23.07 -2.92
C ASP A 13 -7.44 -21.55 -2.82
N PRO A 14 -8.41 -21.00 -3.58
CA PRO A 14 -8.73 -19.57 -3.55
C PRO A 14 -9.04 -19.03 -2.15
N ILE A 15 -9.66 -19.83 -1.28
CA ILE A 15 -9.96 -19.45 0.11
C ILE A 15 -8.66 -19.32 0.91
N VAL A 16 -7.69 -20.20 0.67
CA VAL A 16 -6.37 -20.13 1.30
C VAL A 16 -5.61 -18.91 0.82
N ILE A 17 -5.72 -18.54 -0.46
CA ILE A 17 -5.15 -17.29 -0.99
C ILE A 17 -5.76 -16.07 -0.29
N GLU A 18 -7.09 -16.01 -0.15
CA GLU A 18 -7.77 -14.91 0.54
C GLU A 18 -7.32 -14.78 1.99
N GLN A 19 -7.20 -15.89 2.73
CA GLN A 19 -6.72 -15.89 4.11
C GLN A 19 -5.25 -15.47 4.23
N LEU A 20 -4.39 -15.90 3.30
CA LEU A 20 -2.98 -15.49 3.26
C LEU A 20 -2.84 -14.00 2.94
N LEU A 21 -3.62 -13.49 1.98
CA LEU A 21 -3.67 -12.05 1.67
C LEU A 21 -4.17 -11.24 2.86
N LYS A 22 -5.20 -11.71 3.57
CA LYS A 22 -5.74 -11.05 4.77
C LYS A 22 -4.74 -11.01 5.92
N ARG A 23 -4.01 -12.10 6.20
CA ARG A 23 -2.90 -12.12 7.17
C ARG A 23 -1.76 -11.18 6.77
N ARG A 24 -1.41 -11.12 5.47
CA ARG A 24 -0.37 -10.20 4.99
C ARG A 24 -0.75 -8.73 5.22
N GLN A 25 -2.04 -8.40 5.14
CA GLN A 25 -2.53 -7.07 5.49
C GLN A 25 -2.40 -6.74 6.99
N THR A 26 -2.36 -7.74 7.88
CA THR A 26 -2.24 -7.55 9.33
C THR A 26 -0.81 -7.66 9.85
N ASP A 27 0.09 -8.35 9.13
CA ASP A 27 1.44 -8.66 9.62
C ASP A 27 2.56 -8.02 8.78
N GLY A 28 2.21 -7.21 7.77
CA GLY A 28 3.16 -6.55 6.86
C GLY A 28 3.58 -5.13 7.26
N PRO A 29 4.53 -4.51 6.52
CA PRO A 29 4.98 -3.13 6.78
C PRO A 29 3.86 -2.09 6.65
N LEU A 30 2.72 -2.44 6.04
CA LEU A 30 1.53 -1.59 5.91
C LEU A 30 0.44 -1.90 6.96
N ALA A 31 0.71 -2.80 7.91
CA ALA A 31 -0.26 -3.23 8.92
C ALA A 31 -0.75 -2.07 9.80
N ALA A 32 0.13 -1.11 10.13
CA ALA A 32 -0.21 0.05 10.94
C ALA A 32 -1.07 1.10 10.20
N LEU A 33 -1.19 1.00 8.88
CA LEU A 33 -1.98 1.94 8.08
C LEU A 33 -3.46 1.59 8.13
N THR A 34 -4.30 2.60 8.33
CA THR A 34 -5.75 2.47 8.17
C THR A 34 -6.11 2.26 6.71
N ASP A 35 -7.33 1.79 6.43
CA ASP A 35 -7.82 1.63 5.05
C ASP A 35 -7.73 2.93 4.26
N ARG A 36 -8.05 4.04 4.91
CA ARG A 36 -7.97 5.36 4.28
C ARG A 36 -6.53 5.79 3.95
N GLU A 37 -5.59 5.46 4.82
CA GLU A 37 -4.16 5.70 4.57
C GLU A 37 -3.62 4.80 3.45
N ARG A 38 -4.12 3.57 3.34
CA ARG A 38 -3.80 2.65 2.24
C ARG A 38 -4.32 3.16 0.89
N GLU A 39 -5.54 3.68 0.84
CA GLU A 39 -6.11 4.29 -0.38
C GLU A 39 -5.28 5.48 -0.87
N VAL A 40 -4.86 6.35 0.05
CA VAL A 40 -3.98 7.48 -0.26
C VAL A 40 -2.62 6.98 -0.76
N LEU A 41 -2.00 6.01 -0.08
CA LEU A 41 -0.73 5.41 -0.48
C LEU A 41 -0.82 4.73 -1.86
N PHE A 42 -1.94 4.05 -2.15
CA PHE A 42 -2.20 3.46 -3.46
C PHE A 42 -2.24 4.54 -4.55
N GLY A 43 -2.95 5.64 -4.32
CA GLY A 43 -2.94 6.79 -5.25
C GLY A 43 -1.55 7.37 -5.48
N MET A 44 -0.69 7.40 -4.44
CA MET A 44 0.72 7.80 -4.59
C MET A 44 1.50 6.81 -5.48
N ALA A 45 1.28 5.51 -5.29
CA ALA A 45 1.92 4.46 -6.08
C ALA A 45 1.47 4.48 -7.56
N GLU A 46 0.23 4.90 -7.83
CA GLU A 46 -0.27 5.22 -9.18
C GLU A 46 0.35 6.51 -9.76
N GLY A 47 1.21 7.22 -9.02
CA GLY A 47 1.83 8.48 -9.45
C GLY A 47 0.90 9.68 -9.44
N ARG A 48 -0.23 9.61 -8.73
CA ARG A 48 -1.22 10.70 -8.68
C ARG A 48 -0.75 11.86 -7.81
N SER A 49 -1.14 13.09 -8.19
CA SER A 49 -0.98 14.30 -7.37
C SER A 49 -1.94 14.29 -6.17
N ASN A 50 -1.67 15.13 -5.16
CA ASN A 50 -2.57 15.26 -4.00
C ASN A 50 -3.99 15.68 -4.42
N GLN A 51 -4.10 16.61 -5.36
CA GLN A 51 -5.39 17.06 -5.90
C GLN A 51 -6.16 15.93 -6.60
N SER A 52 -5.47 15.10 -7.40
CA SER A 52 -6.10 13.96 -8.06
C SER A 52 -6.54 12.89 -7.07
N ILE A 53 -5.74 12.62 -6.04
CA ILE A 53 -6.10 11.72 -4.94
C ILE A 53 -7.31 12.28 -4.17
N ALA A 54 -7.29 13.57 -3.83
CA ALA A 54 -8.35 14.27 -3.12
C ALA A 54 -9.69 14.17 -3.86
N ALA A 55 -9.67 14.42 -5.17
CA ALA A 55 -10.84 14.30 -6.05
C ALA A 55 -11.36 12.87 -6.10
N LYS A 56 -10.49 11.87 -6.33
CA LYS A 56 -10.86 10.44 -6.40
C LYS A 56 -11.47 9.94 -5.08
N LEU A 57 -10.98 10.48 -3.97
CA LEU A 57 -11.36 10.06 -2.63
C LEU A 57 -12.43 10.95 -1.99
N HIS A 58 -12.92 11.99 -2.69
CA HIS A 58 -13.89 12.97 -2.19
C HIS A 58 -13.50 13.62 -0.84
N ILE A 59 -12.24 14.04 -0.72
CA ILE A 59 -11.70 14.78 0.43
C ILE A 59 -10.94 16.02 -0.03
N SER A 60 -10.53 16.88 0.90
CA SER A 60 -9.70 18.05 0.57
C SER A 60 -8.22 17.68 0.40
N ASP A 61 -7.49 18.48 -0.37
CA ASP A 61 -6.03 18.36 -0.55
C ASP A 61 -5.30 18.38 0.80
N LYS A 62 -5.74 19.26 1.72
CA LYS A 62 -5.22 19.33 3.10
C LYS A 62 -5.41 18.02 3.88
N THR A 63 -6.52 17.32 3.65
CA THR A 63 -6.75 16.00 4.26
C THR A 63 -5.81 14.94 3.66
N VAL A 64 -5.53 15.01 2.35
CA VAL A 64 -4.53 14.14 1.72
C VAL A 64 -3.13 14.40 2.28
N GLU A 65 -2.74 15.67 2.46
CA GLU A 65 -1.46 16.05 3.07
C GLU A 65 -1.35 15.55 4.51
N ALA A 66 -2.38 15.76 5.33
CA ALA A 66 -2.41 15.26 6.71
C ALA A 66 -2.38 13.72 6.76
N CYS A 67 -3.03 13.05 5.82
CA CYS A 67 -2.95 11.60 5.68
C CYS A 67 -1.54 11.14 5.27
N THR A 68 -0.92 11.83 4.32
CA THR A 68 0.46 11.60 3.87
C THR A 68 1.46 11.72 5.02
N GLY A 69 1.33 12.76 5.85
CA GLY A 69 2.16 12.92 7.04
C GLY A 69 2.02 11.75 8.02
N ARG A 70 0.78 11.33 8.31
CA ARG A 70 0.50 10.16 9.17
C ARG A 70 1.07 8.87 8.59
N ILE A 71 0.97 8.66 7.27
CA ILE A 71 1.57 7.51 6.59
C ILE A 71 3.08 7.51 6.82
N PHE A 72 3.76 8.63 6.62
CA PHE A 72 5.21 8.70 6.85
C PHE A 72 5.59 8.36 8.28
N THR A 73 4.90 8.94 9.27
CA THR A 73 5.12 8.62 10.69
C THR A 73 4.89 7.14 10.97
N LYS A 74 3.80 6.55 10.48
CA LYS A 74 3.47 5.13 10.71
C LYS A 74 4.43 4.16 10.02
N LEU A 75 5.03 4.59 8.92
CA LEU A 75 6.06 3.82 8.21
C LEU A 75 7.49 4.09 8.73
N GLY A 76 7.65 4.92 9.78
CA GLY A 76 8.97 5.29 10.31
C GLY A 76 9.83 6.08 9.32
N LEU A 77 9.20 6.85 8.43
CA LEU A 77 9.86 7.65 7.41
C LEU A 77 10.14 9.06 7.95
N GLU A 78 11.28 9.19 8.63
CA GLU A 78 11.77 10.47 9.14
C GLU A 78 12.19 11.41 7.99
N PRO A 79 12.07 12.75 8.17
CA PRO A 79 12.62 13.71 7.22
C PRO A 79 14.15 13.55 7.13
N GLY A 80 14.67 13.49 5.92
CA GLY A 80 16.12 13.49 5.66
C GLY A 80 16.43 14.35 4.44
N PRO A 81 17.65 14.92 4.36
CA PRO A 81 18.05 15.78 3.24
C PRO A 81 18.18 15.04 1.92
N ASP A 82 18.53 13.75 1.97
CA ASP A 82 18.89 12.97 0.79
C ASP A 82 17.74 12.11 0.22
N ASP A 83 16.60 12.05 0.93
CA ASP A 83 15.52 11.10 0.65
C ASP A 83 14.15 11.77 0.50
N HIS A 84 13.44 11.44 -0.60
CA HIS A 84 12.03 11.79 -0.74
C HIS A 84 11.12 10.77 -0.03
N ARG A 85 10.53 11.18 1.10
CA ARG A 85 9.62 10.32 1.90
C ARG A 85 8.45 9.72 1.11
N ARG A 86 7.90 10.47 0.14
CA ARG A 86 6.83 9.95 -0.74
C ARG A 86 7.32 8.77 -1.59
N VAL A 87 8.51 8.89 -2.18
CA VAL A 87 9.12 7.82 -2.97
C VAL A 87 9.42 6.61 -2.09
N ARG A 88 9.98 6.82 -0.90
CA ARG A 88 10.21 5.74 0.07
C ARG A 88 8.92 5.03 0.49
N ALA A 89 7.84 5.77 0.75
CA ALA A 89 6.55 5.18 1.07
C ALA A 89 6.01 4.32 -0.08
N VAL A 90 6.13 4.80 -1.32
CA VAL A 90 5.74 4.04 -2.52
C VAL A 90 6.62 2.80 -2.69
N LEU A 91 7.93 2.89 -2.51
CA LEU A 91 8.81 1.71 -2.57
C LEU A 91 8.48 0.70 -1.47
N THR A 92 8.12 1.13 -0.27
CA THR A 92 7.62 0.23 0.78
C THR A 92 6.32 -0.45 0.35
N HIS A 93 5.40 0.27 -0.30
CA HIS A 93 4.18 -0.31 -0.86
C HIS A 93 4.49 -1.36 -1.92
N LEU A 94 5.35 -1.05 -2.89
CA LEU A 94 5.72 -1.98 -3.96
C LEU A 94 6.44 -3.22 -3.44
N LYS A 95 7.38 -3.08 -2.50
CA LYS A 95 8.02 -4.23 -1.84
C LYS A 95 7.00 -5.07 -1.06
N ALA A 96 5.97 -4.42 -0.51
CA ALA A 96 4.88 -5.11 0.17
C ALA A 96 3.93 -5.82 -0.80
N THR A 97 3.90 -5.49 -2.10
CA THR A 97 3.12 -6.16 -3.14
C THR A 97 3.94 -7.22 -3.89
N ASP A 98 5.16 -6.90 -4.34
CA ASP A 98 6.05 -7.67 -5.24
C ASP A 98 6.60 -8.98 -4.69
N LYS A 99 6.36 -9.32 -3.41
CA LYS A 99 6.94 -10.52 -2.79
C LYS A 99 6.42 -11.88 -3.34
N TYR A 100 5.82 -11.92 -4.54
CA TYR A 100 5.42 -13.11 -5.31
C TYR A 100 5.49 -12.85 -6.81
#